data_AF-A0A377A4I8-F1
#
_entry.id   AF-A0A377A4I8-F1
#
_cell.length_a   1.000
_cell.length_b   1.000
_cell.length_c   1.000
_cell.angle_alpha   90.00
_cell.angle_beta   90.00
_cell.angle_gamma   90.00
#
_symmetry.space_group_name_H-M   'P 1'
#
loop_
_entity.id
_entity.type
_entity.pdbx_description
1 polymer ?
#
loop_
_entity_poly.entity_id
_entity_poly.type
_entity_poly.pdbx_seq_one_letter_code
_entity_poly.pdbx_strand_id
1 'polypeptide(L)'
;MRTLEFLGHKVIRANHVGDWGTQFGMLIAWLEKQQQENAGEMELADLEGFYRDAKKHYDEDEEFAERARNYVVKLQSGDEYFREMWRKLVDITMTQNQITYDRLNVTLTRDDVMGESLYNPMLPGIVADLKAKRSGSRKAKGRPSYSLMSLKTRKANRWA
;
A
#
# COMPACT_ATOMS: atom_id res chain seq x y z
N MET A 1 12.33 -10.11 -17.50
CA MET A 1 12.46 -11.36 -16.71
C MET A 1 12.74 -12.58 -17.55
N ARG A 2 11.83 -12.97 -18.46
CA ARG A 2 11.99 -14.17 -19.30
C ARG A 2 13.35 -14.27 -20.00
N THR A 3 13.89 -13.16 -20.49
CA THR A 3 15.23 -13.11 -21.08
C THR A 3 16.33 -13.49 -20.08
N LEU A 4 16.28 -12.99 -18.84
CA LEU A 4 17.29 -13.30 -17.82
C LEU A 4 17.20 -14.78 -17.39
N GLU A 5 15.99 -15.31 -17.26
CA GLU A 5 15.77 -16.74 -16.98
C GLU A 5 16.29 -17.61 -18.12
N PHE A 6 16.00 -17.22 -19.37
CA PHE A 6 16.50 -17.91 -20.56
C PHE A 6 18.04 -17.92 -20.63
N LEU A 7 18.68 -16.84 -20.16
CA LEU A 7 20.14 -16.74 -20.03
C LEU A 7 20.71 -17.49 -18.82
N GLY A 8 19.89 -18.20 -18.04
CA GLY A 8 20.32 -19.02 -16.91
C GLY A 8 20.45 -18.28 -15.57
N HIS A 9 20.00 -17.03 -15.48
CA HIS A 9 19.99 -16.32 -14.20
C HIS A 9 18.88 -16.82 -13.28
N LYS A 10 19.17 -16.89 -11.98
CA LYS A 10 18.14 -17.04 -10.93
C LYS A 10 17.39 -15.72 -10.78
N VAL A 11 16.17 -15.67 -11.32
CA VAL A 11 15.30 -14.49 -11.26
C VAL A 11 14.31 -14.64 -10.10
N ILE A 12 14.32 -13.67 -9.18
CA ILE A 12 13.32 -13.55 -8.12
C ILE A 12 12.39 -12.41 -8.53
N ARG A 13 11.10 -12.71 -8.66
CA ARG A 13 10.09 -11.68 -8.94
C ARG A 13 9.61 -11.09 -7.64
N ALA A 14 9.42 -9.78 -7.65
CA ALA A 14 8.95 -9.01 -6.51
C ALA A 14 7.85 -8.08 -7.02
N ASN A 15 6.62 -8.54 -6.95
CA ASN A 15 5.44 -7.74 -7.27
C ASN A 15 5.15 -6.83 -6.08
N HIS A 16 5.66 -5.60 -6.16
CA HIS A 16 5.55 -4.61 -5.09
C HIS A 16 4.19 -3.91 -5.14
N VAL A 17 3.19 -4.56 -4.56
CA VAL A 17 1.81 -4.08 -4.55
C VAL A 17 1.61 -3.02 -3.45
N GLY A 18 0.82 -2.00 -3.77
CA GLY A 18 0.40 -0.97 -2.81
C GLY A 18 -0.71 -1.47 -1.89
N ASP A 19 -0.40 -2.48 -1.08
CA ASP A 19 -1.33 -3.11 -0.13
C ASP A 19 -1.40 -2.40 1.22
N TRP A 20 -0.76 -1.24 1.38
CA TRP A 20 -0.79 -0.47 2.62
C TRP A 20 -1.04 1.02 2.34
N GLY A 21 -1.83 1.67 3.18
CA GLY A 21 -2.08 3.11 3.04
C GLY A 21 -3.43 3.57 3.59
N THR A 22 -3.63 4.89 3.60
CA THR A 22 -4.83 5.53 4.18
C THR A 22 -6.10 5.21 3.39
N GLN A 23 -5.97 4.86 2.10
CA GLN A 23 -7.08 4.43 1.27
C GLN A 23 -7.79 3.19 1.84
N PHE A 24 -7.11 2.33 2.59
CA PHE A 24 -7.76 1.15 3.18
C PHE A 24 -8.78 1.50 4.27
N GLY A 25 -8.67 2.67 4.90
CA GLY A 25 -9.66 3.11 5.88
C GLY A 25 -11.06 3.24 5.29
N MET A 26 -11.18 3.92 4.13
CA MET A 26 -12.48 4.07 3.46
C MET A 26 -12.99 2.76 2.88
N LEU A 27 -12.10 1.90 2.38
CA LEU A 27 -12.48 0.59 1.81
C LEU A 27 -13.01 -0.35 2.88
N ILE A 28 -12.35 -0.41 4.05
CA ILE A 28 -12.82 -1.21 5.18
C ILE A 28 -14.16 -0.65 5.68
N ALA A 29 -14.29 0.67 5.83
CA ALA A 29 -15.55 1.29 6.26
C ALA A 29 -16.70 0.99 5.29
N TRP A 30 -16.42 1.03 3.98
CA TRP A 30 -17.40 0.68 2.95
C TRP A 30 -17.75 -0.81 2.97
N LEU A 31 -16.76 -1.69 3.12
CA LEU A 31 -16.96 -3.14 3.23
C LEU A 31 -17.84 -3.48 4.44
N GLU A 32 -17.58 -2.86 5.59
CA GLU A 32 -18.37 -3.09 6.81
C GLU A 32 -19.83 -2.66 6.61
N LYS A 33 -20.05 -1.46 6.05
CA LYS A 33 -21.38 -0.93 5.76
C LYS A 33 -22.16 -1.87 4.83
N GLN A 34 -21.50 -2.33 3.76
CA GLN A 34 -22.10 -3.25 2.80
C GLN A 34 -22.44 -4.62 3.40
N GLN A 35 -21.63 -5.15 4.32
CA GLN A 35 -21.93 -6.40 5.05
C GLN A 35 -23.09 -6.24 6.05
N GLN A 36 -23.28 -5.04 6.61
CA GLN A 36 -24.41 -4.76 7.50
C GLN A 36 -25.73 -4.60 6.74
N GLU A 37 -25.68 -3.99 5.55
CA GLU A 37 -26.85 -3.78 4.69
C GLU A 37 -27.26 -5.06 3.94
N ASN A 38 -26.28 -5.87 3.52
CA ASN A 38 -26.50 -7.14 2.84
C ASN A 38 -26.01 -8.29 3.72
N ALA A 39 -26.94 -8.98 4.40
CA ALA A 39 -26.67 -10.10 5.31
C ALA A 39 -26.11 -11.39 4.64
N GLY A 40 -25.53 -11.28 3.44
CA GLY A 40 -24.94 -12.37 2.67
C GLY A 40 -23.46 -12.16 2.38
N GLU A 41 -22.77 -13.22 1.95
CA GLU A 41 -21.41 -13.11 1.44
C GLU A 41 -21.39 -12.15 0.24
N MET A 42 -20.75 -11.00 0.41
CA MET A 42 -20.58 -10.03 -0.66
C MET A 42 -19.57 -10.55 -1.68
N GLU A 43 -20.04 -10.95 -2.85
CA GLU A 43 -19.17 -11.09 -4.02
C GLU A 43 -18.77 -9.69 -4.49
N LEU A 44 -17.52 -9.31 -4.21
CA LEU A 44 -16.83 -8.13 -4.76
C LEU A 44 -16.51 -8.34 -6.25
N ALA A 45 -17.53 -8.63 -7.06
CA ALA A 45 -17.40 -8.86 -8.49
C ALA A 45 -16.96 -7.58 -9.25
N ASP A 46 -17.29 -6.40 -8.72
CA ASP A 46 -16.87 -5.10 -9.24
C ASP A 46 -16.04 -4.32 -8.21
N LEU A 47 -14.73 -4.60 -8.20
CA LEU A 47 -13.77 -3.84 -7.40
C LEU A 47 -13.76 -2.36 -7.80
N GLU A 48 -13.81 -2.03 -9.09
CA GLU A 48 -13.74 -0.63 -9.55
C GLU A 48 -14.93 0.19 -9.06
N GLY A 49 -16.14 -0.38 -9.14
CA GLY A 49 -17.36 0.16 -8.54
C GLY A 49 -17.21 0.34 -7.04
N PHE A 50 -16.73 -0.68 -6.33
CA PHE A 50 -16.50 -0.62 -4.89
C PHE A 50 -15.56 0.54 -4.48
N TYR A 51 -14.45 0.72 -5.19
CA TYR A 51 -13.52 1.84 -4.96
C TYR A 51 -14.19 3.19 -5.20
N ARG A 52 -14.96 3.31 -6.29
CA ARG A 52 -15.65 4.55 -6.68
C ARG A 52 -16.70 4.93 -5.65
N ASP A 53 -17.49 3.97 -5.19
CA ASP A 53 -18.56 4.20 -4.22
C ASP A 53 -17.98 4.53 -2.84
N ALA A 54 -16.97 3.79 -2.38
CA ALA A 54 -16.25 4.11 -1.15
C ALA A 54 -15.68 5.54 -1.18
N LYS A 55 -15.12 5.95 -2.32
CA LYS A 55 -14.57 7.29 -2.50
C LYS A 55 -15.67 8.36 -2.51
N LYS A 56 -16.78 8.11 -3.20
CA LYS A 56 -17.93 9.01 -3.22
C LYS A 56 -18.47 9.26 -1.81
N HIS A 57 -18.68 8.19 -1.04
CA HIS A 57 -19.10 8.31 0.36
C HIS A 57 -18.06 9.02 1.23
N TYR A 58 -16.76 8.78 1.01
CA TYR A 58 -15.71 9.52 1.71
C TYR A 58 -15.73 11.02 1.44
N ASP A 59 -16.11 11.46 0.24
CA ASP A 59 -16.14 12.87 -0.13
C ASP A 59 -17.45 13.58 0.23
N GLU A 60 -18.56 12.84 0.29
CA GLU A 60 -19.91 13.40 0.49
C GLU A 60 -20.45 13.24 1.92
N ASP A 61 -19.91 12.31 2.73
CA ASP A 61 -20.39 11.99 4.08
C ASP A 61 -19.25 12.15 5.11
N GLU A 62 -19.31 13.22 5.92
CA GLU A 62 -18.28 13.54 6.92
C GLU A 62 -18.21 12.49 8.05
N GLU A 63 -19.34 11.91 8.45
CA GLU A 63 -19.34 10.85 9.47
C GLU A 63 -18.67 9.58 8.96
N PHE A 64 -18.88 9.26 7.67
CA PHE A 64 -18.18 8.17 7.01
C PHE A 64 -16.69 8.48 6.87
N ALA A 65 -16.32 9.70 6.50
CA ALA A 65 -14.92 10.13 6.37
C ALA A 65 -14.18 10.06 7.72
N GLU A 66 -14.80 10.49 8.81
CA GLU A 66 -14.23 10.39 10.16
C GLU A 66 -14.01 8.93 10.57
N ARG A 67 -15.00 8.07 10.32
CA ARG A 67 -14.90 6.63 10.59
C ARG A 67 -13.78 5.98 9.78
N ALA A 68 -13.69 6.28 8.50
CA ALA A 68 -12.63 5.80 7.63
C ALA A 68 -11.23 6.20 8.14
N ARG A 69 -11.05 7.45 8.59
CA ARG A 69 -9.80 7.92 9.22
C ARG A 69 -9.47 7.13 10.49
N ASN A 70 -10.48 6.87 11.34
CA ASN A 70 -10.31 6.05 12.54
C ASN A 70 -9.92 4.61 12.19
N TYR A 71 -10.48 4.04 11.12
CA TYR A 71 -10.17 2.66 10.69
C TYR A 71 -8.73 2.51 10.22
N VAL A 72 -8.14 3.55 9.62
CA VAL A 72 -6.70 3.59 9.35
C VAL A 72 -5.90 3.44 10.64
N VAL A 73 -6.28 4.16 11.70
CA VAL A 73 -5.57 4.11 12.99
C VAL A 73 -5.67 2.70 13.59
N LYS A 74 -6.85 2.09 13.59
CA LYS A 74 -7.07 0.73 14.10
C LYS A 74 -6.30 -0.32 13.30
N LEU A 75 -6.27 -0.20 11.97
CA LEU A 75 -5.46 -1.07 11.10
C LEU A 75 -3.97 -0.93 11.42
N GLN A 76 -3.48 0.31 11.57
CA GLN A 76 -2.07 0.60 11.87
C GLN A 76 -1.67 0.19 13.29
N SER A 77 -2.60 0.24 14.27
CA SER A 77 -2.35 -0.26 15.62
C SER A 77 -2.30 -1.78 15.70
N GLY A 78 -2.69 -2.47 14.61
CA GLY A 78 -2.63 -3.92 14.52
C GLY A 78 -3.85 -4.63 15.10
N ASP A 79 -5.00 -3.95 15.15
CA ASP A 79 -6.27 -4.56 15.54
C ASP A 79 -6.61 -5.72 14.58
N GLU A 80 -6.89 -6.90 15.13
CA GLU A 80 -7.02 -8.12 14.35
C GLU A 80 -8.26 -8.11 13.45
N TYR A 81 -9.37 -7.51 13.91
CA TYR A 81 -10.58 -7.40 13.11
C TYR A 81 -10.32 -6.57 11.83
N PHE A 82 -9.66 -5.42 11.99
CA PHE A 82 -9.32 -4.56 10.85
C PHE A 82 -8.28 -5.21 9.93
N ARG A 83 -7.35 -5.99 10.49
CA ARG A 83 -6.41 -6.80 9.68
C ARG A 83 -7.10 -7.89 8.88
N GLU A 84 -8.09 -8.57 9.44
CA GLU A 84 -8.87 -9.56 8.70
C GLU A 84 -9.62 -8.93 7.52
N MET A 85 -10.27 -7.79 7.75
CA MET A 85 -10.94 -7.05 6.67
C MET A 85 -9.97 -6.58 5.60
N TRP A 86 -8.82 -6.07 6.01
CA TRP A 86 -7.75 -5.67 5.11
C TRP A 86 -7.23 -6.85 4.27
N ARG A 87 -6.94 -8.00 4.88
CA ARG A 87 -6.51 -9.22 4.18
C ARG A 87 -7.52 -9.65 3.13
N LYS A 88 -8.82 -9.66 3.48
CA LYS A 88 -9.89 -9.97 2.52
C LYS A 88 -9.87 -9.04 1.30
N LEU A 89 -9.74 -7.73 1.51
CA LEU A 89 -9.67 -6.75 0.41
C LEU A 89 -8.43 -6.98 -0.48
N VAL A 90 -7.27 -7.25 0.14
CA VAL A 90 -6.03 -7.54 -0.58
C VAL A 90 -6.18 -8.84 -1.40
N ASP A 91 -6.71 -9.90 -0.81
CA ASP A 91 -6.90 -11.20 -1.47
C ASP A 91 -7.83 -11.10 -2.68
N ILE A 92 -8.94 -10.37 -2.54
CA ILE A 92 -9.89 -10.14 -3.63
C ILE A 92 -9.23 -9.33 -4.76
N THR A 93 -8.52 -8.26 -4.42
CA THR A 93 -7.77 -7.45 -5.40
C THR A 93 -6.71 -8.27 -6.13
N MET A 94 -5.97 -9.12 -5.40
CA MET A 94 -4.94 -9.97 -5.99
C MET A 94 -5.51 -11.08 -6.87
N THR A 95 -6.70 -11.59 -6.55
CA THR A 95 -7.43 -12.53 -7.41
C THR A 95 -7.76 -11.89 -8.76
N GLN A 96 -8.30 -10.67 -8.75
CA GLN A 96 -8.64 -9.95 -9.98
C GLN A 96 -7.40 -9.58 -10.80
N ASN A 97 -6.32 -9.20 -10.12
CA ASN A 97 -5.03 -8.94 -10.77
C ASN A 97 -4.49 -10.20 -11.45
N GLN A 98 -4.63 -11.37 -10.83
CA GLN A 98 -4.16 -12.63 -11.42
C GLN A 98 -4.88 -12.95 -12.73
N ILE A 99 -6.21 -12.77 -12.79
CA ILE A 99 -6.99 -12.94 -14.04
C ILE A 99 -6.43 -12.03 -15.14
N THR A 100 -6.05 -10.80 -14.79
CA THR A 100 -5.44 -9.85 -15.74
C THR A 100 -4.03 -10.29 -16.16
N TYR A 101 -3.20 -10.76 -15.23
CA TYR A 101 -1.87 -11.28 -15.53
C TYR A 101 -1.93 -12.48 -16.47
N ASP A 102 -2.87 -13.40 -16.25
CA ASP A 102 -3.07 -14.58 -17.07
C ASP A 102 -3.46 -14.19 -18.51
N ARG A 103 -4.39 -13.25 -18.67
CA ARG A 103 -4.80 -12.70 -19.98
C ARG A 103 -3.64 -12.03 -20.73
N LEU A 104 -2.74 -11.38 -20.01
CA LEU A 104 -1.56 -10.72 -20.58
C LEU A 104 -0.38 -11.69 -20.77
N ASN A 105 -0.53 -12.98 -20.44
CA ASN A 105 0.54 -13.97 -20.43
C ASN A 105 1.76 -13.48 -19.63
N VAL A 106 1.51 -12.87 -18.48
CA VAL A 106 2.53 -12.45 -17.52
C VAL A 106 2.80 -13.61 -16.58
N THR A 107 4.07 -13.87 -16.25
CA THR A 107 4.45 -14.99 -15.38
C THR A 107 4.43 -14.62 -13.89
N LEU A 108 3.68 -13.59 -13.51
CA LEU A 108 3.55 -13.20 -12.11
C LEU A 108 2.49 -14.09 -11.47
N THR A 109 2.81 -14.56 -10.28
CA THR A 109 1.95 -15.40 -9.44
C THR A 109 1.73 -14.75 -8.09
N ARG A 110 0.85 -15.33 -7.26
CA ARG A 110 0.65 -14.87 -5.87
C ARG A 110 1.92 -15.00 -5.01
N ASP A 111 2.76 -15.99 -5.29
CA ASP A 111 4.00 -16.22 -4.52
C ASP A 111 5.06 -15.13 -4.79
N ASP A 112 4.89 -14.37 -5.88
CA ASP A 112 5.77 -13.25 -6.23
C ASP A 112 5.37 -11.95 -5.51
N VAL A 113 4.27 -11.93 -4.75
CA VAL A 113 3.75 -10.72 -4.09
C VAL A 113 4.63 -10.33 -2.91
N MET A 114 5.16 -9.11 -2.97
CA MET A 114 5.98 -8.49 -1.93
C MET A 114 5.45 -7.08 -1.65
N GLY A 115 4.24 -7.00 -1.09
CA GLY A 115 3.54 -5.75 -0.82
C GLY A 115 4.30 -4.81 0.14
N GLU A 116 3.91 -3.55 0.14
CA GLU A 116 4.44 -2.53 1.05
C GLU A 116 4.29 -2.95 2.54
N SER A 117 3.19 -3.62 2.87
CA SER A 117 2.88 -4.07 4.22
C SER A 117 3.94 -5.03 4.81
N LEU A 118 4.63 -5.79 3.97
CA LEU A 118 5.68 -6.75 4.36
C LEU A 118 6.82 -6.06 5.12
N TYR A 119 7.08 -4.80 4.78
CA TYR A 119 8.20 -4.03 5.34
C TYR A 119 7.83 -3.25 6.60
N ASN A 120 6.54 -3.18 6.99
CA ASN A 120 6.06 -2.41 8.14
C ASN A 120 6.83 -2.70 9.45
N PRO A 121 7.10 -3.97 9.82
CA PRO A 121 7.85 -4.28 11.04
C PRO A 121 9.31 -3.81 11.01
N MET A 122 9.87 -3.60 9.81
CA MET A 122 11.27 -3.20 9.61
C MET A 122 11.47 -1.68 9.73
N LEU A 123 10.42 -0.89 9.46
CA LEU A 123 10.49 0.58 9.43
C LEU A 123 11.00 1.20 10.73
N PRO A 124 10.56 0.80 11.94
CA PRO A 124 11.08 1.37 13.18
C PRO A 124 12.61 1.18 13.33
N GLY A 125 13.11 0.01 12.96
CA GLY A 125 14.54 -0.31 13.00
C GLY A 125 15.35 0.54 12.03
N ILE A 126 14.88 0.70 10.79
CA ILE A 126 15.53 1.56 9.79
C ILE A 126 15.55 3.02 10.25
N VAL A 127 14.45 3.53 10.80
CA VAL A 127 14.39 4.91 11.34
C VAL A 127 15.36 5.10 12.49
N ALA A 128 15.47 4.13 13.40
CA ALA A 128 16.40 4.17 14.52
C ALA A 128 17.86 4.16 14.04
N ASP A 129 18.20 3.26 13.12
CA ASP A 129 19.54 3.17 12.51
C ASP A 129 19.94 4.48 11.82
N LEU A 130 19.04 5.05 11.01
CA LEU A 130 19.27 6.32 10.33
C LEU A 130 19.43 7.49 11.31
N LYS A 131 18.71 7.49 12.44
CA LYS A 131 18.89 8.50 13.51
C LYS A 131 20.24 8.35 14.21
N ALA A 132 20.68 7.12 14.47
CA ALA A 132 21.97 6.84 15.12
C ALA A 132 23.14 7.30 14.24
N LYS A 133 23.13 6.95 12.95
CA LYS A 133 24.16 7.37 11.98
C LYS A 133 24.21 8.89 11.76
N ARG A 134 23.12 9.62 12.07
CA ARG A 134 23.04 11.08 11.98
C ARG A 134 23.69 11.82 13.14
N SER A 135 24.02 11.19 14.28
CA SER A 135 24.66 11.92 15.39
C SER A 135 26.02 12.58 15.04
N GLY A 136 26.59 12.31 13.86
CA GLY A 136 27.71 13.07 13.27
C GLY A 136 27.33 14.27 12.36
N SER A 137 26.05 14.60 12.14
CA SER A 137 25.61 15.69 11.23
C SER A 137 24.31 16.39 11.67
N ARG A 138 24.33 17.74 11.58
CA ARG A 138 23.39 18.71 12.20
C ARG A 138 21.92 18.28 12.33
N LYS A 139 21.35 18.52 13.52
CA LYS A 139 19.91 18.41 13.79
C LYS A 139 19.14 19.54 13.08
N ALA A 140 18.10 19.16 12.34
CA ALA A 140 17.07 20.05 11.81
C ALA A 140 15.80 19.79 12.63
N LYS A 141 15.11 20.85 13.08
CA LYS A 141 13.85 20.75 13.84
C LYS A 141 12.71 20.38 12.88
N GLY A 142 11.92 19.34 13.20
CA GLY A 142 10.74 18.90 12.42
C GLY A 142 10.79 17.43 11.98
N ARG A 143 9.89 17.06 11.05
CA ARG A 143 9.76 15.72 10.42
C ARG A 143 11.15 15.20 10.00
N PRO A 144 11.51 13.92 10.26
CA PRO A 144 12.81 13.39 9.85
C PRO A 144 13.00 13.52 8.33
N SER A 145 13.86 14.44 7.90
CA SER A 145 14.21 14.65 6.50
C SER A 145 15.67 14.26 6.29
N TYR A 146 15.92 13.52 5.22
CA TYR A 146 17.26 13.06 4.82
C TYR A 146 17.67 13.78 3.55
N SER A 147 18.80 14.50 3.60
CA SER A 147 19.36 15.18 2.42
C SER A 147 20.40 14.27 1.78
N LEU A 148 20.11 13.80 0.56
CA LEU A 148 21.09 13.10 -0.26
C LEU A 148 22.06 14.14 -0.84
N MET A 149 23.37 14.00 -0.59
CA MET A 149 24.39 14.91 -1.13
C MET A 149 24.38 14.96 -2.66
N SER A 150 23.98 13.87 -3.34
CA SER A 150 23.85 13.80 -4.80
C SER A 150 22.70 14.65 -5.37
N LEU A 151 21.73 15.07 -4.56
CA LEU A 151 20.62 15.93 -5.00
C LEU A 151 20.92 17.44 -4.84
N LYS A 152 22.10 17.83 -4.33
CA LYS A 152 22.48 19.24 -4.12
C LYS A 152 23.12 19.94 -5.32
N THR A 153 23.36 19.26 -6.44
CA THR A 153 24.04 19.84 -7.62
C THR A 153 23.20 19.68 -8.88
N ARG A 154 22.21 20.56 -9.08
CA ARG A 154 21.60 20.87 -10.40
C ARG A 154 20.64 22.09 -10.34
N LYS A 155 21.07 23.19 -9.74
CA LYS A 155 20.45 24.52 -9.96
C LYS A 155 21.51 25.61 -9.94
N ALA A 156 22.36 25.62 -10.96
CA ALA A 156 23.11 26.79 -11.39
C ALA A 156 23.54 26.55 -12.84
N ASN A 157 23.40 27.56 -13.68
CA ASN A 157 23.79 27.63 -15.10
C ASN A 157 22.77 27.07 -16.10
N ARG A 158 21.73 27.86 -16.36
CA ARG A 158 21.11 27.98 -17.69
C ARG A 158 20.37 29.31 -17.80
N TRP A 159 21.12 30.41 -17.88
CA TRP A 159 20.73 31.68 -18.51
C TRP A 159 22.03 32.46 -18.79
N ALA A 160 22.55 32.28 -20.01
CA ALA A 160 23.43 33.19 -20.72
C ALA A 160 23.10 33.00 -22.20
#